data_AF-A0A950TXU2-F1
#
_entry.id   AF-A0A950TXU2-F1
#
_cell.length_a   1.000
_cell.length_b   1.000
_cell.length_c   1.000
_cell.angle_alpha   90.00
_cell.angle_beta   90.00
_cell.angle_gamma   90.00
#
_symmetry.space_group_name_H-M   'P 1'
#
loop_
_entity.id
_entity.type
_entity.pdbx_description
1 polymer ?
#
loop_
_entity_poly.entity_id
_entity_poly.type
_entity_poly.pdbx_seq_one_letter_code
_entity_poly.pdbx_strand_id
1 'polypeptide(L)'
;MRARGEAAIRPSAKINSVRISHTVPVDATPEALWRIVIDVERWSELTPSITAVELVDSGALHVGQLVRVRQPKLGAAVWRVTDLIPNREFTWVATRGGVTTTARHLVEPDGA
;
A
#
# COMPACT_ATOMS: atom_id res chain seq x y z
N MET A 1 -8.39 -8.18 26.28
CA MET A 1 -7.88 -8.06 24.90
C MET A 1 -8.53 -6.81 24.29
N ARG A 2 -7.77 -5.74 24.08
CA ARG A 2 -8.34 -4.41 23.74
C ARG A 2 -8.56 -4.30 22.23
N ALA A 3 -9.80 -4.05 21.83
CA ALA A 3 -10.13 -3.58 20.49
C ALA A 3 -9.46 -2.22 20.28
N ARG A 4 -8.59 -2.09 19.27
CA ARG A 4 -8.10 -0.78 18.83
C ARG A 4 -9.15 -0.19 17.91
N GLY A 5 -9.60 1.01 18.30
CA GLY A 5 -10.63 1.75 17.59
C GLY A 5 -10.19 2.10 16.19
N GLU A 6 -11.09 1.81 15.25
CA GLU A 6 -11.18 2.52 13.98
C GLU A 6 -11.36 4.01 14.31
N ALA A 7 -10.31 4.80 14.08
CA ALA A 7 -10.47 6.24 14.02
C ALA A 7 -11.21 6.55 12.72
N ALA A 8 -12.54 6.48 12.78
CA ALA A 8 -13.41 6.96 11.73
C ALA A 8 -13.07 8.42 11.47
N ILE A 9 -12.47 8.69 10.31
CA ILE A 9 -12.33 10.04 9.79
C ILE A 9 -13.76 10.59 9.64
N ARG A 10 -14.11 11.55 10.50
CA ARG A 10 -15.37 12.28 10.40
C ARG A 10 -15.37 13.07 9.08
N PRO A 11 -16.29 12.82 8.12
CA PRO A 11 -16.37 13.66 6.94
C PRO A 11 -17.23 14.89 7.28
N SER A 12 -16.59 16.06 7.29
CA SER A 12 -17.26 17.30 6.91
C SER A 12 -17.04 17.49 5.41
N ALA A 13 -18.11 17.84 4.68
CA ALA A 13 -18.25 17.93 3.22
C ALA A 13 -18.35 16.60 2.45
N LYS A 14 -19.22 16.56 1.42
CA LYS A 14 -19.36 15.41 0.52
C LYS A 14 -18.05 15.18 -0.24
N ILE A 15 -17.27 14.19 0.19
CA ILE A 15 -16.04 13.79 -0.50
C ILE A 15 -16.46 12.87 -1.65
N ASN A 16 -16.30 13.31 -2.91
CA ASN A 16 -16.39 12.39 -4.03
C ASN A 16 -15.22 11.39 -3.91
N SER A 17 -15.53 10.12 -3.64
CA SER A 17 -14.54 9.06 -3.53
C SER A 17 -14.77 8.02 -4.63
N VAL A 18 -13.69 7.60 -5.28
CA VAL A 18 -13.68 6.46 -6.20
C VAL A 18 -12.85 5.35 -5.56
N ARG A 19 -13.38 4.12 -5.56
CA ARG A 19 -12.68 2.92 -5.12
C ARG A 19 -12.48 1.99 -6.31
N ILE A 20 -11.25 1.53 -6.47
CA ILE A 20 -10.88 0.51 -7.46
C ILE A 20 -10.22 -0.64 -6.69
N SER A 21 -10.60 -1.87 -7.03
CA SER A 21 -10.02 -3.08 -6.46
C SER A 21 -9.74 -4.09 -7.56
N HIS A 22 -8.66 -4.84 -7.41
CA HIS A 22 -8.27 -5.92 -8.31
C HIS A 22 -7.69 -7.07 -7.48
N THR A 23 -8.11 -8.30 -7.78
CA THR A 23 -7.71 -9.52 -7.09
C THR A 23 -7.21 -10.51 -8.12
N VAL A 24 -6.11 -11.19 -7.81
CA VAL A 24 -5.49 -12.18 -8.70
C VAL A 24 -5.18 -13.42 -7.86
N PRO A 25 -5.67 -14.62 -8.22
CA PRO A 25 -5.25 -15.85 -7.58
C PRO A 25 -3.80 -16.16 -7.96
N VAL A 26 -3.01 -16.59 -6.98
CA VAL A 26 -1.59 -16.91 -7.17
C VAL A 26 -1.31 -18.26 -6.52
N ASP A 27 -0.69 -19.18 -7.26
CA ASP A 27 -0.25 -20.48 -6.75
C ASP A 27 1.02 -20.33 -5.91
N ALA A 28 0.86 -19.83 -4.68
CA ALA A 28 1.93 -19.62 -3.71
C ALA A 28 1.35 -19.63 -2.28
N THR A 29 2.20 -19.91 -1.28
CA THR A 29 1.79 -19.70 0.11
C THR A 29 1.66 -18.21 0.42
N PRO A 30 0.79 -17.80 1.36
CA PRO A 30 0.67 -16.40 1.78
C PRO A 30 2.00 -15.78 2.21
N GLU A 31 2.86 -16.53 2.89
CA GLU A 31 4.18 -16.07 3.36
C GLU A 31 5.15 -15.84 2.19
N ALA A 32 5.11 -16.72 1.18
CA ALA A 32 5.94 -16.58 -0.01
C ALA A 32 5.51 -15.34 -0.82
N LEU A 33 4.21 -15.17 -1.03
CA LEU A 33 3.67 -14.01 -1.74
C LEU A 33 3.88 -12.71 -0.95
N TRP A 34 3.72 -12.75 0.38
CA TRP A 34 3.93 -11.60 1.24
C TRP A 34 5.34 -11.04 1.14
N ARG A 35 6.37 -11.89 1.07
CA ARG A 35 7.76 -11.45 0.89
C ARG A 35 7.97 -10.63 -0.38
N ILE A 36 7.22 -10.92 -1.44
CA ILE A 36 7.26 -10.17 -2.72
C ILE A 36 6.48 -8.86 -2.58
N VAL A 37 5.29 -8.92 -1.96
CA VAL A 37 4.42 -7.76 -1.77
C VAL A 37 5.07 -6.72 -0.85
N ILE A 38 5.74 -7.12 0.23
CA ILE A 38 6.34 -6.20 1.20
C ILE A 38 7.66 -5.58 0.72
N ASP A 39 8.32 -6.20 -0.26
CA ASP A 39 9.56 -5.72 -0.86
C ASP A 39 9.27 -4.66 -1.94
N VAL A 40 8.81 -3.50 -1.48
CA VAL A 40 8.29 -2.43 -2.35
C VAL A 40 9.34 -1.85 -3.29
N GLU A 41 10.63 -1.87 -2.93
CA GLU A 41 11.71 -1.34 -3.76
C GLU A 41 11.88 -2.14 -5.06
N ARG A 42 11.49 -3.41 -5.06
CA ARG A 42 11.57 -4.29 -6.24
C ARG A 42 10.34 -4.25 -7.13
N TRP A 43 9.31 -3.47 -6.79
CA TRP A 43 8.06 -3.47 -7.56
C TRP A 43 8.24 -3.01 -9.01
N SER A 44 9.23 -2.17 -9.32
CA SER A 44 9.53 -1.78 -10.71
C SER A 44 10.00 -2.95 -11.59
N GLU A 45 10.46 -4.05 -10.99
CA GLU A 45 10.79 -5.29 -11.70
C GLU A 45 9.54 -6.11 -12.05
N LEU A 46 8.43 -5.89 -11.33
CA LEU A 46 7.25 -6.75 -11.35
C LEU A 46 6.07 -6.15 -12.13
N THR A 47 6.05 -4.83 -12.32
CA THR A 47 4.94 -4.16 -13.01
C THR A 47 5.41 -2.96 -13.84
N PRO A 48 4.86 -2.75 -15.05
CA PRO A 48 5.17 -1.56 -15.85
C PRO A 48 4.55 -0.28 -15.28
N SER A 49 3.63 -0.39 -14.31
CA SER A 49 2.94 0.76 -13.70
C SER A 49 3.80 1.56 -12.71
N ILE A 50 4.98 1.03 -12.36
CA ILE A 50 5.93 1.62 -11.41
C ILE A 50 7.31 1.59 -12.06
N THR A 51 8.02 2.72 -12.02
CA THR A 51 9.36 2.85 -12.61
C THR A 51 10.48 2.91 -11.57
N ALA A 52 10.18 3.31 -10.34
CA ALA A 52 11.10 3.25 -9.21
C ALA A 52 10.35 3.36 -7.89
N VAL A 53 10.87 2.72 -6.85
CA VAL A 53 10.44 2.88 -5.46
C VAL A 53 11.67 3.02 -4.59
N GLU A 54 11.68 4.02 -3.71
CA GLU A 54 12.78 4.30 -2.80
C GLU A 54 12.21 4.48 -1.39
N LEU A 55 12.73 3.74 -0.41
CA LEU A 55 12.46 4.03 1.00
C LEU A 55 13.19 5.32 1.41
N VAL A 56 12.49 6.23 2.09
CA VAL A 56 13.11 7.49 2.56
C VAL A 56 14.09 7.24 3.69
N ASP A 57 13.73 6.36 4.62
CA ASP A 57 14.61 5.89 5.69
C ASP A 57 15.01 4.43 5.42
N SER A 58 16.27 4.08 5.74
CA SER A 58 16.79 2.73 5.54
C SER A 58 16.07 1.69 6.41
N GLY A 59 15.94 0.47 5.91
CA GLY A 59 15.46 -0.68 6.68
C GLY A 59 14.18 -1.27 6.11
N ALA A 60 13.47 -2.05 6.93
CA ALA A 60 12.22 -2.69 6.51
C ALA A 60 11.05 -1.71 6.43
N LEU A 61 10.04 -2.04 5.62
CA LEU A 61 8.77 -1.34 5.61
C LEU A 61 8.10 -1.45 6.99
N HIS A 62 7.67 -0.32 7.55
CA HIS A 62 7.05 -0.23 8.86
C HIS A 62 6.01 0.90 8.89
N VAL A 63 5.09 0.88 9.86
CA VAL A 63 4.12 1.97 10.02
C VAL A 63 4.84 3.29 10.28
N GLY A 64 4.47 4.34 9.55
CA GLY A 64 5.11 5.64 9.58
C GLY A 64 6.17 5.84 8.49
N GLN A 65 6.70 4.75 7.91
CA GLN A 65 7.73 4.80 6.87
C GLN A 65 7.26 5.63 5.68
N LEU A 66 8.17 6.45 5.14
CA LEU A 66 7.94 7.22 3.93
C LEU A 66 8.56 6.51 2.74
N VAL A 67 7.80 6.42 1.66
CA VAL A 67 8.18 5.71 0.44
C VAL A 67 7.96 6.62 -0.76
N ARG A 68 9.00 6.87 -1.54
CA ARG A 68 8.91 7.65 -2.77
C ARG A 68 8.64 6.71 -3.94
N VAL A 69 7.52 6.89 -4.62
CA VAL A 69 7.11 6.06 -5.77
C VAL A 69 7.11 6.91 -7.05
N ARG A 70 7.72 6.39 -8.12
CA ARG A 70 7.68 6.95 -9.47
C ARG A 70 6.85 6.05 -10.38
N GLN A 71 6.01 6.66 -11.22
CA GLN A 71 5.17 5.96 -12.19
C GLN A 71 5.33 6.60 -13.58
N PRO A 72 5.11 5.85 -14.68
CA PRO A 72 5.20 6.42 -16.02
C PRO A 72 4.26 7.62 -16.17
N LYS A 73 4.75 8.71 -16.79
CA LYS A 73 3.98 9.92 -17.12
C LYS A 73 3.45 10.71 -15.90
N LEU A 74 3.71 10.25 -14.67
CA LEU A 74 3.32 10.92 -13.44
C LEU A 74 4.57 11.37 -12.67
N GLY A 75 4.52 12.57 -12.09
CA GLY A 75 5.52 12.99 -11.12
C GLY A 75 5.56 12.05 -9.90
N ALA A 76 6.72 11.96 -9.24
CA ALA A 76 6.89 11.14 -8.05
C ALA A 76 5.93 11.54 -6.92
N ALA A 77 5.45 10.57 -6.16
CA ALA A 77 4.62 10.78 -4.98
C ALA A 77 5.31 10.18 -3.74
N VAL A 78 5.18 10.85 -2.59
CA VAL A 78 5.62 10.31 -1.30
C VAL A 78 4.41 9.73 -0.60
N TRP A 79 4.49 8.43 -0.30
CA TRP A 79 3.49 7.64 0.40
C TRP A 79 3.95 7.41 1.83
N ARG A 80 3.02 7.45 2.77
CA ARG A 80 3.26 7.07 4.17
C ARG A 80 2.54 5.77 4.46
N VAL A 81 3.24 4.77 5.00
CA VAL A 81 2.63 3.54 5.51
C VAL A 81 1.82 3.90 6.75
N THR A 82 0.52 3.63 6.74
CA THR A 82 -0.40 3.94 7.85
C THR A 82 -0.83 2.72 8.63
N ASP A 83 -0.77 1.54 8.01
CA ASP A 83 -1.05 0.27 8.68
C ASP A 83 -0.21 -0.86 8.07
N LEU A 84 0.17 -1.84 8.89
CA LEU A 84 0.94 -3.00 8.49
C LEU A 84 0.68 -4.18 9.42
N ILE A 85 0.12 -5.25 8.87
CA ILE A 85 -0.06 -6.55 9.51
C ILE A 85 0.86 -7.55 8.79
N PRO A 86 1.91 -8.05 9.46
CA PRO A 86 2.84 -9.00 8.85
C PRO A 86 2.13 -10.22 8.25
N ASN A 87 2.60 -10.67 7.09
CA ASN A 87 2.05 -11.81 6.33
C ASN A 87 0.60 -11.66 5.86
N ARG A 88 0.06 -10.44 5.85
CA ARG A 88 -1.34 -10.22 5.50
C ARG A 88 -1.57 -8.95 4.70
N GLU A 89 -1.26 -7.79 5.27
CA GLU A 89 -1.61 -6.55 4.59
C GLU A 89 -0.78 -5.34 5.00
N PHE A 90 -0.69 -4.38 4.10
CA PHE A 90 -0.28 -3.03 4.45
C PHE A 90 -1.13 -2.00 3.72
N THR A 91 -1.27 -0.83 4.35
CA THR A 91 -1.96 0.33 3.79
C THR A 91 -1.03 1.53 3.82
N TRP A 92 -1.06 2.32 2.76
CA TRP A 92 -0.35 3.59 2.68
C TRP A 92 -1.20 4.69 2.05
N VAL A 93 -0.82 5.92 2.35
CA VAL A 93 -1.55 7.12 1.92
C VAL A 93 -0.57 8.11 1.30
N ALA A 94 -0.98 8.71 0.18
CA ALA A 94 -0.30 9.87 -0.41
C ALA A 94 -1.32 10.97 -0.69
N THR A 95 -0.87 12.23 -0.58
CA THR A 95 -1.65 13.39 -0.99
C THR A 95 -0.88 14.17 -2.06
N ARG A 96 -1.52 14.42 -3.20
CA ARG A 96 -0.93 15.20 -4.30
C ARG A 96 -2.02 15.99 -5.02
N GLY A 97 -1.79 17.30 -5.21
CA GLY A 97 -2.70 18.17 -5.96
C GLY A 97 -4.11 18.23 -5.39
N GLY A 98 -4.26 18.17 -4.06
CA GLY A 98 -5.57 18.15 -3.38
C GLY A 98 -6.29 16.79 -3.39
N VAL A 99 -5.74 15.78 -4.08
CA VAL A 99 -6.27 14.41 -4.07
C VAL A 99 -5.51 13.60 -3.01
N THR A 100 -6.25 12.88 -2.18
CA THR A 100 -5.69 11.89 -1.25
C THR A 100 -6.01 10.51 -1.76
N THR A 101 -4.97 9.69 -1.92
CA THR A 101 -5.07 8.31 -2.36
C THR A 101 -4.66 7.39 -1.22
N THR A 102 -5.54 6.44 -0.90
CA THR A 102 -5.24 5.33 0.01
C THR A 102 -5.15 4.06 -0.81
N ALA A 103 -4.05 3.33 -0.68
CA ALA A 103 -3.88 2.02 -1.33
C ALA A 103 -3.61 0.95 -0.27
N ARG A 104 -4.27 -0.20 -0.45
CA ARG A 104 -4.21 -1.37 0.42
C ARG A 104 -3.76 -2.56 -0.41
N HIS A 105 -2.76 -3.27 0.09
CA HIS A 105 -2.24 -4.50 -0.49
C HIS A 105 -2.53 -5.64 0.49
N LEU A 106 -3.37 -6.58 0.08
CA LEU A 106 -3.84 -7.71 0.90
C LEU A 106 -3.37 -9.01 0.25
N VAL A 107 -2.82 -9.89 1.08
CA VAL A 107 -2.51 -11.29 0.79
C VAL A 107 -3.33 -12.13 1.75
N GLU A 108 -4.12 -13.04 1.21
CA GLU A 108 -4.94 -13.98 1.97
C GLU A 108 -4.95 -15.35 1.27
N PRO A 109 -5.14 -16.46 2.02
CA PRO A 109 -5.33 -17.76 1.41
C PRO A 109 -6.52 -17.74 0.45
N ASP A 110 -6.36 -18.37 -0.72
CA ASP A 110 -7.46 -18.58 -1.65
C ASP A 110 -8.31 -19.78 -1.18
N GLY A 111 -9.58 -19.54 -0.89
CA GLY A 111 -10.52 -20.56 -0.42
C GLY A 111 -10.21 -21.13 0.98
N ALA A 112 -11.11 -20.89 1.93
CA ALA A 112 -11.22 -21.72 3.14
C ALA A 112 -12.09 -22.95 2.84
#